data_AF-A0A4Q3H795-F1
#
_entry.id   AF-A0A4Q3H795-F1
#
_cell.length_a   1.000
_cell.length_b   1.000
_cell.length_c   1.000
_cell.angle_alpha   90.00
_cell.angle_beta   90.00
_cell.angle_gamma   90.00
#
_symmetry.space_group_name_H-M   'P 1'
#
loop_
_entity.id
_entity.type
_entity.pdbx_description
1 polymer ?
#
loop_
_entity_poly.entity_id
_entity_poly.type
_entity_poly.pdbx_seq_one_letter_code
_entity_poly.pdbx_strand_id
1 'polypeptide(L)'
;MRDASPADSALLKIDGNYRDEILKKLKGMPRVMGVVETGASIKKFEELIENNIMTLINIFTVFAAAVSAGVVYNSARIIFAERTQEFATLRVLGYLREEVALVLVGELALLVAVAVPLGCVIGHFLGQYMTGMISSDLFRLPFAPARATYAYAVIVCLIATVLSIVVVARRIYQIDPVYDLRQAA
;
A
#
# COMPACT_ATOMS: atom_id res chain seq x y z
N MET A 1 37.22 57.28 -1.86
CA MET A 1 36.08 56.54 -1.29
C MET A 1 35.72 55.45 -2.30
N ARG A 2 35.97 54.17 -1.99
CA ARG A 2 35.72 53.03 -2.90
C ARG A 2 34.46 52.34 -2.43
N ASP A 3 33.39 52.49 -3.19
CA ASP A 3 32.12 51.78 -3.02
C ASP A 3 32.32 50.30 -3.34
N ALA A 4 32.76 49.53 -2.34
CA ALA A 4 32.63 48.09 -2.38
C ALA A 4 31.18 47.78 -1.99
N SER A 5 30.32 47.63 -3.01
CA SER A 5 28.94 47.15 -2.82
C SER A 5 28.95 45.92 -1.91
N PRO A 6 28.11 45.86 -0.86
CA PRO A 6 27.97 44.66 -0.06
C PRO A 6 27.64 43.50 -0.99
N ALA A 7 28.37 42.38 -0.87
CA ALA A 7 28.02 41.18 -1.60
C ALA A 7 26.74 40.60 -0.97
N ASP A 8 25.62 40.65 -1.70
CA ASP A 8 24.31 40.24 -1.19
C ASP A 8 24.20 38.72 -0.95
N SER A 9 25.04 37.89 -1.57
CA SER A 9 25.11 36.45 -1.29
C SER A 9 26.44 35.81 -1.71
N ALA A 10 26.80 34.71 -1.05
CA ALA A 10 27.94 33.87 -1.40
C ALA A 10 27.57 32.39 -1.24
N LEU A 11 27.81 31.58 -2.27
CA LEU A 11 27.62 30.14 -2.23
C LEU A 11 28.92 29.47 -1.80
N LEU A 12 28.89 28.76 -0.66
CA LEU A 12 30.05 28.09 -0.09
C LEU A 12 29.77 26.60 0.03
N LYS A 13 30.62 25.78 -0.60
CA LYS A 13 30.63 24.33 -0.38
C LYS A 13 31.51 24.04 0.83
N ILE A 14 30.91 23.51 1.88
CA ILE A 14 31.59 23.25 3.16
C ILE A 14 31.82 21.75 3.31
N ASP A 15 32.97 21.37 3.88
CA ASP A 15 33.26 19.99 4.25
C ASP A 15 32.34 19.54 5.42
N GLY A 16 31.72 18.37 5.28
CA GLY A 16 30.77 17.83 6.25
C GLY A 16 31.34 17.65 7.66
N ASN A 17 32.65 17.41 7.78
CA ASN A 17 33.32 17.19 9.08
C ASN A 17 33.42 18.46 9.95
N TYR A 18 33.40 19.65 9.35
CA TYR A 18 33.53 20.94 10.05
C TYR A 18 32.25 21.78 9.98
N ARG A 19 31.16 21.18 9.50
CA ARG A 19 29.88 21.85 9.24
C ARG A 19 29.36 22.62 10.45
N ASP A 20 29.23 21.97 11.60
CA ASP A 20 28.62 22.57 12.79
C ASP A 20 29.47 23.72 13.36
N GLU A 21 30.80 23.58 13.30
CA GLU A 21 31.73 24.60 13.75
C GLU A 21 31.68 25.84 12.85
N ILE A 22 31.63 25.63 11.53
CA ILE A 22 31.56 26.71 10.53
C ILE A 22 30.20 27.42 10.59
N LEU A 23 29.09 26.69 10.72
CA LEU A 23 27.76 27.29 10.89
C LEU A 23 27.67 28.12 12.17
N LYS A 24 28.24 27.62 13.27
CA LYS A 24 28.26 28.34 14.55
C LYS A 24 29.08 29.63 14.44
N LYS A 25 30.22 29.60 13.76
CA LYS A 25 31.05 30.78 13.47
C LYS A 25 30.33 31.77 12.56
N LEU A 26 29.68 31.31 11.49
CA LEU A 26 28.98 32.17 10.53
C LEU A 26 27.71 32.81 11.13
N LYS A 27 26.94 32.08 11.93
CA LYS A 27 25.77 32.63 12.64
C LYS A 27 26.16 33.64 13.74
N GLY A 28 27.38 33.55 14.27
CA GLY A 28 27.91 34.47 15.27
C GLY A 28 28.54 35.75 14.69
N MET A 29 28.70 35.87 13.37
CA MET A 29 29.31 37.05 12.75
C MET A 29 28.29 38.18 12.58
N PRO A 30 28.52 39.39 13.13
CA PRO A 30 27.58 40.51 13.03
C PRO A 30 27.30 41.00 11.60
N ARG A 31 28.16 40.62 10.64
CA ARG A 31 28.07 40.99 9.22
C ARG A 31 27.31 39.98 8.36
N VAL A 32 26.90 38.84 8.91
CA VAL A 32 26.17 37.79 8.18
C VAL A 32 24.70 37.86 8.57
N MET A 33 23.84 38.29 7.65
CA MET A 33 22.41 38.48 7.90
C MET A 33 21.64 37.15 8.02
N GLY A 34 22.12 36.09 7.36
CA GLY A 34 21.52 34.76 7.43
C GLY A 34 22.37 33.70 6.76
N VAL A 35 22.31 32.47 7.28
CA VAL A 35 22.94 31.29 6.68
C VAL A 35 21.83 30.33 6.29
N VAL A 36 21.60 30.18 4.99
CA VAL A 36 20.65 29.21 4.44
C VAL A 36 21.43 27.95 4.05
N GLU A 37 21.19 26.86 4.77
CA GLU A 37 21.75 25.57 4.42
C GLU A 37 20.84 24.86 3.42
N THR A 38 21.19 24.94 2.13
CA THR A 38 20.45 24.23 1.07
C THR A 38 20.37 22.72 1.36
N GLY A 39 21.45 22.10 1.87
CA GLY A 39 21.46 20.67 2.21
C GLY A 39 20.62 20.29 3.43
N ALA A 40 20.47 21.18 4.41
CA ALA A 40 19.61 20.94 5.57
C ALA A 40 18.13 21.09 5.21
N SER A 41 17.80 22.08 4.39
CA SER A 41 16.46 22.30 3.89
C SER A 41 16.00 21.15 2.99
N ILE A 42 16.88 20.63 2.11
CA ILE A 42 16.59 19.45 1.29
C ILE A 42 16.36 18.23 2.18
N LYS A 43 17.24 17.93 3.14
CA LYS A 43 17.04 16.79 4.08
C LYS A 43 15.73 16.88 4.87
N LYS A 44 15.42 18.05 5.42
CA LYS A 44 14.15 18.24 6.16
C LYS A 44 12.94 18.14 5.24
N PHE A 45 13.05 18.60 4.00
CA PHE A 45 11.99 18.47 3.01
C PHE A 45 11.78 17.01 2.59
N GLU A 46 12.86 16.26 2.38
CA GLU A 46 12.84 14.80 2.16
C GLU A 46 12.20 14.08 3.36
N GLU A 47 12.60 14.37 4.59
CA GLU A 47 12.02 13.77 5.80
C GLU A 47 10.53 14.08 5.99
N LEU A 48 10.10 15.33 5.70
CA LEU A 48 8.69 15.72 5.78
C LEU A 48 7.85 15.04 4.69
N ILE A 49 8.39 14.91 3.48
CA ILE A 49 7.73 14.23 2.37
C ILE A 49 7.64 12.73 2.66
N GLU A 50 8.73 12.10 3.07
CA GLU A 50 8.79 10.67 3.36
C GLU A 50 7.77 10.28 4.45
N ASN A 51 7.78 10.96 5.59
CA ASN A 51 6.88 10.62 6.69
C ASN A 51 5.40 10.85 6.36
N ASN A 52 5.06 11.96 5.70
CA ASN A 52 3.67 12.23 5.31
C ASN A 52 3.18 11.25 4.24
N ILE A 53 3.98 10.99 3.20
CA ILE A 53 3.62 10.07 2.12
C ILE A 53 3.50 8.64 2.65
N MET A 54 4.45 8.18 3.48
CA MET A 54 4.39 6.82 4.05
C MET A 54 3.17 6.63 4.95
N THR A 55 2.77 7.66 5.70
CA THR A 55 1.54 7.62 6.50
C THR A 55 0.30 7.48 5.62
N LEU A 56 0.20 8.26 4.54
CA LEU A 56 -0.90 8.16 3.59
C LEU A 56 -0.95 6.79 2.89
N ILE A 57 0.20 6.27 2.45
CA ILE A 57 0.31 4.94 1.85
C ILE A 57 -0.21 3.88 2.82
N ASN A 58 0.19 3.94 4.10
CA ASN A 58 -0.28 2.99 5.10
C ASN A 58 -1.79 3.05 5.31
N ILE A 59 -2.38 4.24 5.39
CA ILE A 59 -3.83 4.41 5.50
C ILE A 59 -4.54 3.78 4.30
N PHE A 60 -4.13 4.12 3.08
CA PHE A 60 -4.73 3.55 1.86
C PHE A 60 -4.53 2.04 1.76
N THR A 61 -3.39 1.52 2.23
CA THR A 61 -3.12 0.09 2.28
C THR A 61 -4.11 -0.63 3.18
N VAL A 62 -4.43 -0.06 4.36
CA VAL A 62 -5.44 -0.62 5.28
C VAL A 62 -6.84 -0.58 4.65
N PHE A 63 -7.21 0.53 4.01
CA PHE A 63 -8.49 0.62 3.29
C PHE A 63 -8.58 -0.40 2.15
N ALA A 64 -7.52 -0.56 1.35
CA ALA A 64 -7.47 -1.54 0.27
C ALA A 64 -7.62 -2.97 0.81
N ALA A 65 -6.96 -3.29 1.93
CA ALA A 65 -7.11 -4.58 2.60
C ALA A 65 -8.55 -4.82 3.08
N ALA A 66 -9.21 -3.81 3.66
CA ALA A 66 -10.60 -3.91 4.09
C ALA A 66 -11.57 -4.12 2.92
N VAL A 67 -11.38 -3.39 1.80
CA VAL A 67 -12.17 -3.57 0.57
C VAL A 67 -11.95 -4.95 -0.01
N SER A 68 -10.69 -5.40 -0.12
CA SER A 68 -10.35 -6.75 -0.59
C SER A 68 -11.05 -7.82 0.25
N ALA A 69 -11.04 -7.67 1.57
CA ALA A 69 -11.72 -8.58 2.49
C ALA A 69 -13.24 -8.63 2.24
N GLY A 70 -13.88 -7.47 2.05
CA GLY A 70 -15.30 -7.39 1.73
C GLY A 70 -15.65 -8.06 0.40
N VAL A 71 -14.83 -7.88 -0.63
CA VAL A 71 -15.03 -8.52 -1.94
C VAL A 71 -14.90 -10.03 -1.82
N VAL A 72 -13.81 -10.52 -1.22
CA VAL A 72 -13.56 -11.97 -1.03
C VAL A 72 -14.68 -12.60 -0.20
N TYR A 73 -15.14 -11.92 0.86
CA TYR A 73 -16.28 -12.36 1.68
C TYR A 73 -17.54 -12.55 0.85
N ASN A 74 -17.89 -11.54 0.03
CA ASN A 74 -19.08 -11.60 -0.80
C ASN A 74 -18.98 -12.69 -1.86
N SER A 75 -17.82 -12.82 -2.53
CA SER A 75 -17.59 -13.87 -3.52
C SER A 75 -17.71 -15.26 -2.91
N ALA A 76 -17.06 -15.50 -1.76
CA ALA A 76 -17.14 -16.78 -1.06
C ALA A 76 -18.56 -17.12 -0.63
N ARG A 77 -19.33 -16.12 -0.15
CA ARG A 77 -20.74 -16.30 0.23
C ARG A 77 -21.61 -16.65 -0.97
N ILE A 78 -21.41 -16.01 -2.12
CA ILE A 78 -22.16 -16.28 -3.36
C ILE A 78 -21.89 -17.70 -3.83
N ILE A 79 -20.61 -18.08 -3.97
CA ILE A 79 -20.21 -19.42 -4.41
C ILE A 79 -20.78 -20.49 -3.47
N PHE A 80 -20.74 -20.25 -2.16
CA PHE A 80 -21.32 -21.17 -1.18
C PHE A 80 -22.84 -21.30 -1.35
N ALA A 81 -23.56 -20.19 -1.53
CA ALA A 81 -25.01 -20.19 -1.72
C ALA A 81 -25.42 -20.96 -2.99
N GLU A 82 -24.68 -20.79 -4.08
CA GLU A 82 -24.91 -21.51 -5.35
C GLU A 82 -24.66 -23.01 -5.21
N ARG A 83 -23.61 -23.41 -4.47
CA ARG A 83 -23.18 -24.81 -4.36
C ARG A 83 -23.73 -25.56 -3.16
N THR A 84 -24.59 -24.96 -2.34
CA THR A 84 -25.15 -25.63 -1.15
C THR A 84 -25.87 -26.94 -1.51
N GLN A 85 -26.61 -26.98 -2.62
CA GLN A 85 -27.28 -28.20 -3.09
C GLN A 85 -26.32 -29.24 -3.69
N GLU A 86 -25.27 -28.79 -4.39
CA GLU A 86 -24.21 -29.67 -4.90
C GLU A 86 -23.46 -30.34 -3.74
N PHE A 87 -23.11 -29.56 -2.71
CA PHE A 87 -22.45 -30.06 -1.51
C PHE A 87 -23.32 -30.98 -0.67
N ALA A 88 -24.64 -30.76 -0.64
CA ALA A 88 -25.58 -31.69 0.00
C ALA A 88 -25.55 -33.07 -0.68
N THR A 89 -25.49 -33.11 -2.00
CA THR A 89 -25.44 -34.35 -2.80
C THR A 89 -24.11 -35.07 -2.63
N LEU A 90 -22.98 -34.35 -2.66
CA LEU A 90 -21.65 -34.88 -2.35
C LEU A 90 -21.57 -35.47 -0.94
N ARG A 91 -22.28 -34.88 0.03
CA ARG A 91 -22.38 -35.40 1.40
C ARG A 91 -23.10 -36.74 1.48
N VAL A 92 -24.10 -36.98 0.64
CA VAL A 92 -24.79 -38.27 0.55
C VAL A 92 -23.86 -39.34 -0.05
N LEU A 93 -22.92 -38.95 -0.91
CA LEU A 93 -21.85 -39.80 -1.41
C LEU A 93 -20.70 -40.04 -0.40
N GLY A 94 -20.72 -39.40 0.78
CA GLY A 94 -19.76 -39.63 1.85
C GLY A 94 -18.55 -38.68 1.90
N TYR A 95 -18.55 -37.59 1.13
CA TYR A 95 -17.47 -36.59 1.16
C TYR A 95 -17.44 -35.80 2.49
N LEU A 96 -16.22 -35.52 2.98
CA LEU A 96 -15.98 -34.75 4.21
C LEU A 96 -16.13 -33.24 3.97
N ARG A 97 -16.47 -32.50 5.04
CA ARG A 97 -16.61 -31.03 5.01
C ARG A 97 -15.32 -30.30 4.60
N GLU A 98 -14.17 -30.93 4.81
CA GLU A 98 -12.86 -30.38 4.45
C GLU A 98 -12.61 -30.42 2.95
N GLU A 99 -13.06 -31.48 2.26
CA GLU A 99 -12.90 -31.62 0.80
C GLU A 99 -13.73 -30.57 0.06
N VAL A 100 -14.94 -30.30 0.55
CA VAL A 100 -15.81 -29.23 0.04
C VAL A 100 -15.18 -27.84 0.24
N ALA A 101 -14.61 -27.58 1.41
CA ALA A 101 -13.94 -26.32 1.68
C ALA A 101 -12.67 -26.13 0.82
N LEU A 102 -11.95 -27.22 0.54
CA LEU A 102 -10.76 -27.19 -0.32
C LEU A 102 -11.11 -26.78 -1.76
N VAL A 103 -12.23 -27.25 -2.31
CA VAL A 103 -12.72 -26.83 -3.62
C VAL A 103 -13.05 -25.33 -3.63
N LEU A 104 -13.76 -24.84 -2.60
CA LEU A 104 -14.09 -23.42 -2.47
C LEU A 104 -12.84 -22.53 -2.40
N VAL A 105 -11.85 -22.94 -1.60
CA VAL A 105 -10.56 -22.22 -1.49
C VAL A 105 -9.82 -22.24 -2.83
N GLY A 106 -9.90 -23.33 -3.59
CA GLY A 106 -9.32 -23.42 -4.94
C GLY A 106 -9.92 -22.42 -5.92
N GLU A 107 -11.24 -22.25 -5.92
CA GLU A 107 -11.92 -21.27 -6.79
C GLU A 107 -11.54 -19.83 -6.42
N LEU A 108 -11.52 -19.52 -5.12
CA LEU A 108 -11.09 -18.20 -4.63
C LEU A 108 -9.62 -17.94 -4.93
N ALA A 109 -8.75 -18.96 -4.79
CA ALA A 109 -7.33 -18.85 -5.12
C ALA A 109 -7.14 -18.58 -6.62
N LEU A 110 -7.91 -19.23 -7.50
CA LEU A 110 -7.86 -18.99 -8.93
C LEU A 110 -8.30 -17.57 -9.28
N LEU A 111 -9.39 -17.09 -8.69
CA LEU A 111 -9.84 -15.70 -8.83
C LEU A 111 -8.75 -14.71 -8.42
N VAL A 112 -8.11 -14.93 -7.28
CA VAL A 112 -7.05 -14.06 -6.76
C VAL A 112 -5.80 -14.14 -7.64
N ALA A 113 -5.44 -15.34 -8.12
CA ALA A 113 -4.30 -15.55 -9.01
C ALA A 113 -4.41 -14.75 -10.32
N VAL A 114 -5.63 -14.51 -10.80
CA VAL A 114 -5.88 -13.65 -11.97
C VAL A 114 -6.02 -12.18 -11.58
N ALA A 115 -6.67 -11.88 -10.45
CA ALA A 115 -6.92 -10.51 -10.01
C ALA A 115 -5.62 -9.77 -9.60
N VAL A 116 -4.67 -10.43 -8.94
CA VAL A 116 -3.41 -9.83 -8.50
C VAL A 116 -2.55 -9.29 -9.65
N PRO A 117 -2.22 -10.07 -10.70
CA PRO A 117 -1.43 -9.56 -11.82
C PRO A 117 -2.17 -8.45 -12.59
N LEU A 118 -3.49 -8.60 -12.81
CA LEU A 118 -4.30 -7.56 -13.43
C LEU A 118 -4.29 -6.26 -12.60
N GLY A 119 -4.43 -6.35 -11.28
CA GLY A 119 -4.34 -5.22 -10.38
C GLY A 119 -2.97 -4.53 -10.43
N CYS A 120 -1.89 -5.30 -10.50
CA CYS A 120 -0.53 -4.74 -10.65
C CYS A 120 -0.35 -4.00 -11.97
N VAL A 121 -0.86 -4.55 -13.07
CA VAL A 121 -0.79 -3.92 -14.40
C VAL A 121 -1.59 -2.61 -14.42
N ILE A 122 -2.84 -2.65 -13.94
CA ILE A 122 -3.71 -1.47 -13.86
C ILE A 122 -3.08 -0.41 -12.95
N GLY A 123 -2.59 -0.82 -11.77
CA GLY A 123 -1.92 0.08 -10.83
C GLY A 123 -0.65 0.71 -11.39
N HIS A 124 0.13 -0.02 -12.20
CA HIS A 124 1.30 0.53 -12.89
C HIS A 124 0.91 1.64 -13.87
N PHE A 125 -0.06 1.38 -14.74
CA PHE A 125 -0.53 2.39 -15.71
C PHE A 125 -1.14 3.60 -15.02
N LEU A 126 -1.92 3.39 -13.95
CA LEU A 126 -2.49 4.48 -13.19
C LEU A 126 -1.40 5.32 -12.52
N GLY A 127 -0.41 4.70 -11.89
CA GLY A 127 0.74 5.39 -11.32
C GLY A 127 1.53 6.20 -12.35
N GLN A 128 1.76 5.61 -13.53
CA GLN A 128 2.42 6.29 -14.64
C GLN A 128 1.61 7.52 -15.09
N TYR A 129 0.30 7.36 -15.24
CA TYR A 129 -0.59 8.46 -15.62
C TYR A 129 -0.59 9.59 -14.59
N MET A 130 -0.69 9.25 -13.29
CA MET A 130 -0.69 10.25 -12.22
C MET A 130 0.64 11.01 -12.13
N THR A 131 1.78 10.34 -12.23
CA THR A 131 3.09 11.01 -12.26
C THR A 131 3.25 11.91 -13.48
N GLY A 132 2.69 11.52 -14.63
CA GLY A 132 2.63 12.34 -15.83
C GLY A 132 1.81 13.63 -15.64
N MET A 133 0.70 13.57 -14.90
CA MET A 133 -0.13 14.74 -14.60
C MET A 133 0.52 15.71 -13.62
N ILE A 134 1.30 15.21 -12.66
CA ILE A 134 1.96 16.03 -11.62
C ILE A 134 3.25 16.65 -12.18
N SER A 135 3.91 15.98 -13.12
CA SER A 135 5.14 16.46 -13.75
C SER A 135 4.85 17.76 -14.52
N SER A 136 5.32 18.88 -13.98
CA SER A 136 5.24 20.22 -14.57
C SER A 136 6.66 20.73 -14.87
N ASP A 137 6.81 21.77 -15.69
CA ASP A 137 8.13 22.26 -16.18
C ASP A 137 9.17 22.55 -15.07
N LEU A 138 8.72 22.72 -13.82
CA LEU A 138 9.57 22.98 -12.65
C LEU A 138 9.96 21.72 -11.85
N PHE A 139 9.23 20.61 -11.98
CA PHE A 139 9.42 19.38 -11.22
C PHE A 139 9.15 18.13 -12.08
N ARG A 140 10.21 17.37 -12.37
CA ARG A 140 10.12 16.05 -13.02
C ARG A 140 10.17 14.97 -11.96
N LEU A 141 9.06 14.29 -11.69
CA LEU A 141 9.02 13.11 -10.83
C LEU A 141 9.25 11.86 -11.68
N PRO A 142 10.43 11.21 -11.61
CA PRO A 142 10.67 9.98 -12.36
C PRO A 142 9.78 8.85 -11.84
N PHE A 143 8.91 8.32 -12.69
CA PHE A 143 8.11 7.13 -12.38
C PHE A 143 8.98 5.88 -12.50
N ALA A 144 9.55 5.45 -11.37
CA ALA A 144 10.36 4.24 -11.28
C ALA A 144 10.01 3.46 -9.99
N PRO A 145 8.81 2.83 -9.92
CA PRO A 145 8.46 2.00 -8.77
C PRO A 145 9.47 0.86 -8.61
N ALA A 146 10.02 0.71 -7.41
CA ALA A 146 10.94 -0.37 -7.11
C ALA A 146 10.22 -1.73 -7.18
N ARG A 147 10.94 -2.79 -7.55
CA ARG A 147 10.41 -4.18 -7.54
C ARG A 147 9.87 -4.56 -6.15
N ALA A 148 10.47 -4.02 -5.09
CA ALA A 148 10.03 -4.20 -3.71
C ALA A 148 8.60 -3.66 -3.47
N THR A 149 8.19 -2.59 -4.15
CA THR A 149 6.84 -2.01 -4.02
C THR A 149 5.77 -2.97 -4.55
N TYR A 150 6.02 -3.62 -5.70
CA TYR A 150 5.12 -4.65 -6.22
C TYR A 150 5.09 -5.87 -5.30
N ALA A 151 6.25 -6.34 -4.83
CA ALA A 151 6.30 -7.46 -3.90
C ALA A 151 5.52 -7.17 -2.61
N TYR A 152 5.69 -5.97 -2.05
CA TYR A 152 4.93 -5.53 -0.87
C TYR A 152 3.43 -5.51 -1.14
N ALA A 153 2.98 -4.91 -2.25
CA ALA A 153 1.56 -4.86 -2.61
C ALA A 153 0.95 -6.25 -2.77
N VAL A 154 1.67 -7.17 -3.44
CA VAL A 154 1.25 -8.57 -3.60
C VAL A 154 1.16 -9.27 -2.25
N ILE A 155 2.18 -9.15 -1.40
CA ILE A 155 2.20 -9.78 -0.07
C ILE A 155 1.03 -9.29 0.77
N VAL A 156 0.81 -7.97 0.84
CA VAL A 156 -0.29 -7.40 1.61
C VAL A 156 -1.64 -7.90 1.08
N CYS A 157 -1.83 -7.92 -0.24
CA CYS A 157 -3.05 -8.42 -0.87
C CYS A 157 -3.29 -9.91 -0.57
N LEU A 158 -2.24 -10.73 -0.67
CA LEU A 158 -2.31 -12.16 -0.33
C LEU A 158 -2.63 -12.38 1.15
N ILE A 159 -2.00 -11.64 2.06
CA ILE A 159 -2.29 -11.72 3.50
C ILE A 159 -3.75 -11.32 3.76
N ALA A 160 -4.21 -10.21 3.21
CA ALA A 160 -5.60 -9.76 3.36
C ALA A 160 -6.59 -10.80 2.84
N THR A 161 -6.30 -11.39 1.67
CA THR A 161 -7.10 -12.45 1.07
C THR A 161 -7.15 -13.68 1.96
N VAL A 162 -6.00 -14.21 2.39
CA VAL A 162 -5.92 -15.41 3.23
C VAL A 162 -6.67 -15.19 4.55
N LEU A 163 -6.46 -14.05 5.22
CA LEU A 163 -7.19 -13.71 6.44
C LEU A 163 -8.70 -13.70 6.21
N SER A 164 -9.14 -13.15 5.08
CA SER A 164 -10.56 -13.09 4.72
C SER A 164 -11.15 -14.46 4.47
N ILE A 165 -10.45 -15.31 3.70
CA ILE A 165 -10.85 -16.70 3.45
C ILE A 165 -10.94 -17.46 4.77
N VAL A 166 -9.97 -17.32 5.68
CA VAL A 166 -9.99 -17.98 6.99
C VAL A 166 -11.17 -17.53 7.84
N VAL A 167 -11.47 -16.22 7.87
CA VAL A 167 -12.63 -15.68 8.61
C VAL A 167 -13.94 -16.22 8.05
N VAL A 168 -14.07 -16.26 6.72
CA VAL A 168 -15.26 -16.80 6.05
C VAL A 168 -15.40 -18.30 6.31
N ALA A 169 -14.34 -19.08 6.11
CA ALA A 169 -14.35 -20.51 6.33
C ALA A 169 -14.80 -20.82 7.76
N ARG A 170 -14.22 -20.14 8.77
CA ARG A 170 -14.64 -20.27 10.17
C ARG A 170 -16.12 -19.94 10.38
N ARG A 171 -16.62 -18.87 9.76
CA ARG A 171 -18.03 -18.48 9.87
C ARG A 171 -18.95 -19.54 9.27
N ILE A 172 -18.60 -20.08 8.11
CA ILE A 172 -19.36 -21.16 7.44
C ILE A 172 -19.37 -22.43 8.32
N TYR A 173 -18.24 -22.80 8.92
CA TYR A 173 -18.18 -23.95 9.83
C TYR A 173 -19.00 -23.78 11.11
N GLN A 174 -19.24 -22.54 11.55
CA GLN A 174 -20.05 -22.23 12.73
C GLN A 174 -21.56 -22.15 12.43
N ILE A 175 -21.96 -22.04 11.16
CA ILE A 175 -23.38 -22.06 10.79
C ILE A 175 -23.82 -23.52 10.83
N ASP A 176 -24.45 -23.89 11.95
CA ASP A 176 -25.07 -25.19 12.11
C ASP A 176 -26.14 -25.41 11.02
N PRO A 177 -26.05 -26.46 10.19
CA PRO A 177 -27.04 -26.76 9.14
C PRO A 177 -28.40 -27.21 9.70
N VAL A 178 -28.60 -27.11 11.02
CA VAL A 178 -29.85 -27.46 11.71
C VAL A 178 -30.88 -26.31 11.62
N TYR A 179 -30.46 -25.08 11.33
CA TYR A 179 -31.38 -23.94 11.27
C TYR A 179 -32.25 -23.90 10.00
N ASP A 180 -31.78 -24.44 8.87
CA ASP A 180 -32.51 -24.40 7.59
C ASP A 180 -33.65 -25.44 7.50
N LEU A 181 -33.56 -26.57 8.22
CA LEU A 181 -34.63 -27.57 8.20
C LEU A 181 -35.88 -27.16 8.99
N ARG A 182 -35.80 -26.11 9.82
CA ARG A 182 -36.95 -25.60 10.60
C ARG A 182 -37.74 -24.50 9.89
N GLN A 183 -37.26 -23.94 8.78
CA GLN A 183 -38.04 -22.98 7.98
C GLN A 183 -38.80 -23.64 6.82
N ALA A 184 -38.56 -24.92 6.55
CA ALA A 184 -39.21 -25.69 5.48
C ALA A 184 -40.26 -26.71 5.98
N ALA A 185 -40.60 -26.70 7.28
CA ALA A 185 -41.65 -27.53 7.90
C ALA A 185 -42.67 -26.62 8.59
#